data_AF-A0A124LAD4-F1
#
_entry.id   AF-A0A124LAD4-F1
#
_cell.length_a   1.000
_cell.length_b   1.000
_cell.length_c   1.000
_cell.angle_alpha   90.00
_cell.angle_beta   90.00
_cell.angle_gamma   90.00
#
_symmetry.space_group_name_H-M   'P 1'
#
loop_
_entity.id
_entity.type
_entity.pdbx_description
1 polymer ?
#
loop_
_entity_poly.entity_id
_entity_poly.type
_entity_poly.pdbx_seq_one_letter_code
_entity_poly.pdbx_strand_id
1 'polypeptide(L)'
;MRELRLYELDADEPAGRWRLDSRSVLRVTAGEVWLTIEGEPADHWLRPGDRLALGPGAQIWVSAGSRGARFTLSRADDRAASFATALRQRLAAWRGRRRQAGASLPT
;
A
#
# COMPACT_ATOMS: atom_id res chain seq x y z
N MET A 1 14.10 18.77 6.94
CA MET A 1 12.75 18.54 7.50
C MET A 1 12.20 17.26 6.88
N ARG A 2 11.87 16.23 7.67
CA ARG A 2 11.21 15.02 7.16
C ARG A 2 9.71 15.26 7.18
N GLU A 3 9.10 15.33 6.02
CA GLU A 3 7.65 15.44 5.93
C GLU A 3 7.03 14.06 6.19
N LEU A 4 6.18 14.00 7.22
CA LEU A 4 5.37 12.84 7.56
C LEU A 4 3.91 13.27 7.42
N ARG A 5 3.20 12.62 6.51
CA ARG A 5 1.76 12.83 6.30
C ARG A 5 1.01 11.62 6.82
N LEU A 6 0.01 11.85 7.66
CA LEU A 6 -0.93 10.83 8.10
C LEU A 6 -2.15 10.87 7.19
N TYR A 7 -2.61 9.69 6.77
CA TYR A 7 -3.78 9.52 5.95
C TYR A 7 -4.73 8.52 6.61
N GLU A 8 -6.01 8.77 6.43
CA GLU A 8 -7.12 7.92 6.82
C GLU A 8 -8.00 7.74 5.58
N LEU A 9 -8.38 6.49 5.32
CA LEU A 9 -9.26 6.08 4.23
C LEU A 9 -10.45 5.36 4.84
N ASP A 10 -11.65 5.72 4.42
CA ASP A 10 -12.86 5.01 4.83
C ASP A 10 -13.04 3.71 4.02
N ALA A 11 -13.78 2.75 4.59
CA ALA A 11 -13.99 1.43 3.98
C ALA A 11 -14.67 1.50 2.61
N ASP A 12 -15.59 2.45 2.46
CA ASP A 12 -16.39 2.66 1.24
C ASP A 12 -15.81 3.78 0.36
N GLU A 13 -14.64 4.31 0.71
CA GLU A 13 -13.98 5.33 -0.10
C GLU A 13 -13.40 4.70 -1.39
N PRO A 14 -13.67 5.29 -2.57
CA PRO A 14 -13.08 4.80 -3.81
C PRO A 14 -11.55 4.91 -3.77
N ALA A 15 -10.88 4.05 -4.54
CA ALA A 15 -9.43 4.07 -4.60
C ALA A 15 -8.88 5.44 -5.05
N GLY A 16 -8.09 6.08 -4.19
CA GLY A 16 -7.45 7.36 -4.47
C GLY A 16 -6.22 7.18 -5.35
N ARG A 17 -6.16 7.90 -6.47
CA ARG A 17 -4.98 7.92 -7.36
C ARG A 17 -3.99 8.98 -6.93
N TRP A 18 -2.80 8.56 -6.51
CA TRP A 18 -1.76 9.45 -6.01
C TRP A 18 -0.51 9.38 -6.87
N ARG A 19 0.17 10.50 -7.03
CA ARG A 19 1.46 10.60 -7.70
C ARG A 19 2.50 11.06 -6.68
N LEU A 20 3.59 10.29 -6.57
CA LEU A 20 4.64 10.57 -5.61
C LEU A 20 5.81 11.26 -6.30
N ASP A 21 6.07 12.51 -5.97
CA ASP A 21 7.18 13.27 -6.59
C ASP A 21 8.56 12.88 -6.04
N SER A 22 8.59 12.06 -5.00
CA SER A 22 9.82 11.64 -4.33
C SER A 22 9.69 10.22 -3.82
N ARG A 23 10.85 9.57 -3.67
CA ARG A 23 10.94 8.27 -3.00
C ARG A 23 10.29 8.37 -1.63
N SER A 24 9.33 7.49 -1.36
CA SER A 24 8.53 7.55 -0.15
C SER A 24 8.39 6.18 0.48
N VAL A 25 8.10 6.12 1.77
CA VAL A 25 7.74 4.90 2.49
C VAL A 25 6.33 5.08 3.01
N LEU A 26 5.44 4.21 2.55
CA LEU A 26 4.12 4.00 3.11
C LEU A 26 4.22 3.02 4.26
N ARG A 27 3.57 3.32 5.38
CA ARG A 27 3.47 2.43 6.54
C ARG A 27 2.05 2.40 7.01
N VAL A 28 1.46 1.21 7.07
CA VAL A 28 0.11 1.05 7.60
C VAL A 28 0.15 1.03 9.12
N THR A 29 -0.68 1.86 9.74
CA THR A 29 -0.81 1.97 11.20
C THR A 29 -2.07 1.31 11.70
N ALA A 30 -3.14 1.26 10.91
CA ALA A 30 -4.38 0.54 11.22
C ALA A 30 -5.10 0.09 9.94
N GLY A 31 -5.94 -0.93 10.06
CA GLY A 31 -6.72 -1.46 8.93
C GLY A 31 -5.87 -2.15 7.85
N GLU A 32 -6.50 -2.43 6.71
CA GLU A 32 -5.85 -3.07 5.56
C GLU A 32 -5.82 -2.09 4.39
N VAL A 33 -4.67 -1.93 3.76
CA VAL A 33 -4.49 -1.08 2.58
C VAL A 33 -4.26 -1.97 1.37
N TRP A 34 -5.02 -1.74 0.29
CA TRP A 34 -4.72 -2.27 -1.02
C TRP A 34 -4.06 -1.18 -1.84
N LEU A 35 -2.89 -1.52 -2.41
CA LEU A 35 -2.12 -0.64 -3.26
C LEU A 35 -1.85 -1.30 -4.61
N THR A 36 -2.19 -0.60 -5.69
CA THR A 36 -1.74 -0.90 -7.05
C THR A 36 -0.70 0.13 -7.46
N ILE A 37 0.39 -0.31 -8.07
CA ILE A 37 1.46 0.58 -8.56
C ILE A 37 1.47 0.49 -10.09
N GLU A 38 1.42 1.63 -10.76
CA GLU A 38 1.50 1.68 -12.22
C GLU A 38 2.78 1.01 -12.72
N GLY A 39 2.63 0.08 -13.68
CA GLY A 39 3.74 -0.67 -14.25
C GLY A 39 4.22 -1.85 -13.42
N GLU A 40 3.71 -2.07 -12.20
CA GLU A 40 3.92 -3.32 -11.49
C GLU A 40 2.77 -4.30 -11.79
N PRO A 41 3.07 -5.57 -12.10
CA PRO A 41 2.03 -6.56 -12.43
C PRO A 41 1.29 -7.08 -11.20
N ALA A 42 1.77 -6.77 -9.99
CA ALA A 42 1.25 -7.31 -8.75
C ALA A 42 0.69 -6.20 -7.86
N ASP A 43 -0.49 -6.46 -7.35
CA ASP A 43 -1.10 -5.67 -6.30
C ASP A 43 -0.52 -6.00 -4.93
N HIS A 44 -0.47 -4.98 -4.08
CA HIS A 44 0.08 -5.07 -2.73
C HIS A 44 -1.06 -4.94 -1.72
N TRP A 45 -1.19 -5.94 -0.84
CA TRP A 45 -2.08 -5.85 0.31
C TRP A 45 -1.24 -5.72 1.57
N LEU A 46 -1.42 -4.62 2.28
CA LEU A 46 -0.64 -4.23 3.45
C LEU A 46 -1.53 -4.23 4.70
N ARG A 47 -0.96 -4.68 5.81
CA ARG A 47 -1.62 -4.77 7.12
C ARG A 47 -0.91 -3.87 8.13
N PRO A 48 -1.48 -3.61 9.32
CA PRO A 48 -0.84 -2.76 10.31
C PRO A 48 0.58 -3.24 10.66
N GLY A 49 1.55 -2.34 10.59
CA GLY A 49 2.97 -2.64 10.75
C GLY A 49 3.73 -2.88 9.45
N ASP A 50 3.05 -3.23 8.36
CA ASP A 50 3.66 -3.39 7.03
C ASP A 50 4.17 -2.04 6.50
N ARG A 51 5.26 -2.11 5.74
CA ARG A 51 5.90 -0.95 5.13
C ARG A 51 6.19 -1.22 3.67
N LEU A 52 5.94 -0.24 2.83
CA LEU A 52 6.17 -0.30 1.39
C LEU A 52 6.93 0.95 0.93
N ALA A 53 8.14 0.75 0.44
CA ALA A 53 8.91 1.79 -0.24
C ALA A 53 8.43 1.96 -1.69
N LEU A 54 8.19 3.20 -2.08
CA LEU A 54 7.70 3.61 -3.37
C LEU A 54 8.77 4.44 -4.07
N GLY A 55 8.98 4.16 -5.36
CA GLY A 55 9.94 4.88 -6.18
C GLY A 55 9.54 6.35 -6.39
N PRO A 56 10.49 7.22 -6.74
CA PRO A 56 10.15 8.56 -7.22
C PRO A 56 9.33 8.46 -8.51
N GLY A 57 8.35 9.34 -8.67
CA GLY A 57 7.45 9.37 -9.82
C GLY A 57 6.39 8.27 -9.82
N ALA A 58 6.33 7.41 -8.78
CA ALA A 58 5.37 6.32 -8.73
C ALA A 58 3.94 6.85 -8.73
N GLN A 59 3.13 6.32 -9.63
CA GLN A 59 1.69 6.51 -9.63
C GLN A 59 1.06 5.28 -8.99
N ILE A 60 0.26 5.53 -7.96
CA ILE A 60 -0.33 4.48 -7.13
C ILE A 60 -1.83 4.71 -7.01
N TRP A 61 -2.56 3.62 -6.84
CA TRP A 61 -3.95 3.63 -6.41
C TRP A 61 -4.01 3.01 -5.02
N VAL A 62 -4.61 3.72 -4.08
CA VAL A 62 -4.70 3.30 -2.67
C VAL A 62 -6.16 3.19 -2.29
N SER A 63 -6.56 2.07 -1.71
CA SER A 63 -7.88 1.87 -1.11
C SER A 63 -7.78 1.18 0.24
N ALA A 64 -8.83 1.32 1.05
CA ALA A 64 -8.96 0.60 2.31
C ALA A 64 -9.71 -0.73 2.14
N GLY A 65 -9.47 -1.66 3.06
CA GLY A 65 -10.34 -2.80 3.29
C GLY A 65 -11.61 -2.41 4.06
N SER A 66 -12.45 -3.41 4.37
CA SER A 66 -13.80 -3.23 4.94
C SER A 66 -13.91 -2.55 6.30
N ARG A 67 -12.79 -2.21 6.95
CA ARG A 67 -12.75 -1.51 8.25
C ARG A 67 -12.13 -0.11 8.16
N GLY A 68 -11.93 0.40 6.95
CA GLY A 68 -11.10 1.58 6.72
C GLY A 68 -9.61 1.26 6.96
N ALA A 69 -8.77 2.26 6.74
CA ALA A 69 -7.34 2.14 6.94
C ALA A 69 -6.70 3.45 7.37
N ARG A 70 -5.64 3.37 8.18
CA ARG A 70 -4.76 4.49 8.48
C ARG A 70 -3.33 4.12 8.13
N PHE A 71 -2.63 5.07 7.53
CA PHE A 71 -1.24 4.89 7.16
C PHE A 71 -0.50 6.22 7.12
N THR A 72 0.81 6.15 7.26
CA THR A 72 1.70 7.30 7.12
C THR A 72 2.46 7.19 5.81
N LEU A 73 2.62 8.30 5.12
CA LEU A 73 3.53 8.46 4.01
C LEU A 73 4.67 9.39 4.44
N SER A 74 5.90 8.94 4.27
CA SER A 74 7.09 9.70 4.64
C SER A 74 8.11 9.66 3.52
N ARG A 75 8.85 10.74 3.30
CA ARG A 75 9.94 10.73 2.30
C ARG A 75 11.05 9.77 2.75
N ALA A 76 11.45 8.86 1.87
CA ALA A 76 12.49 7.88 2.13
C ALA A 76 13.88 8.52 2.05
N ASP A 77 14.73 8.21 3.02
CA ASP A 77 16.18 8.38 2.92
C ASP A 77 16.79 7.06 2.40
N ASP A 78 17.79 7.11 1.53
CA ASP A 78 18.12 6.07 0.54
C ASP A 78 18.40 4.65 1.09
N ARG A 79 18.62 4.48 2.40
CA ARG A 79 18.98 3.19 3.03
C ARG A 79 17.79 2.32 3.45
N ALA A 80 16.61 2.90 3.74
CA ALA A 80 15.48 2.14 4.29
C ALA A 80 14.58 1.50 3.21
N ALA A 81 14.62 2.03 1.98
CA ALA A 81 13.76 1.59 0.88
C ALA A 81 14.10 0.18 0.38
N SER A 82 15.39 -0.18 0.41
CA SER A 82 15.92 -1.42 -0.19
C SER A 82 15.51 -2.69 0.53
N PHE A 83 15.35 -2.64 1.87
CA PHE A 83 14.93 -3.81 2.66
C PHE A 83 13.44 -4.17 2.47
N ALA A 84 12.58 -3.20 2.17
CA ALA A 84 11.14 -3.42 1.99
C ALA A 84 10.81 -4.08 0.63
N THR A 85 11.66 -3.90 -0.38
CA THR A 85 11.48 -4.51 -1.71
C THR A 85 11.84 -6.00 -1.71
N ALA A 86 12.83 -6.42 -0.92
CA ALA A 86 13.24 -7.83 -0.83
C ALA A 86 12.21 -8.71 -0.09
N LEU A 87 11.52 -8.17 0.91
CA LEU A 87 10.47 -8.90 1.65
C LEU A 87 9.18 -9.06 0.83
N ARG A 88 8.91 -8.12 -0.09
CA ARG A 88 7.72 -8.10 -0.98
C ARG A 88 7.60 -9.33 -1.88
N GLN A 89 8.69 -9.76 -2.50
CA GLN A 89 8.67 -10.91 -3.41
C GLN A 89 8.30 -12.22 -2.69
N ARG A 90 8.62 -12.32 -1.39
CA ARG A 90 8.40 -13.54 -0.61
C ARG A 90 6.99 -13.67 -0.02
N LEU A 91 6.28 -12.56 0.19
CA LEU A 91 4.95 -12.58 0.81
C LEU A 91 3.79 -12.49 -0.20
N ALA A 92 4.00 -11.90 -1.38
CA ALA A 92 3.02 -11.90 -2.47
C ALA A 92 2.67 -13.33 -2.92
N ALA A 93 3.67 -14.22 -2.97
CA ALA A 93 3.49 -15.63 -3.29
C ALA A 93 2.67 -16.43 -2.27
N TRP A 94 2.54 -15.96 -1.02
CA TRP A 94 1.86 -16.69 0.05
C TRP A 94 0.38 -16.32 0.21
N ARG A 95 -0.02 -15.11 -0.24
CA ARG A 95 -1.39 -14.56 0.00
C ARG A 95 -2.39 -14.82 -1.12
N GLY A 96 -1.97 -15.29 -2.30
CA GLY A 96 -2.88 -15.69 -3.40
C GLY A 96 -3.85 -16.82 -3.03
N ARG A 97 -3.57 -17.59 -1.97
CA ARG A 97 -4.37 -18.77 -1.58
C ARG A 97 -5.55 -18.48 -0.65
N ARG A 98 -5.73 -17.23 -0.15
CA ARG A 98 -6.79 -16.90 0.83
C ARG A 98 -7.91 -15.97 0.32
N ARG A 99 -7.86 -15.53 -0.95
CA ARG A 99 -8.80 -14.54 -1.52
C ARG A 99 -9.92 -15.09 -2.40
N GLN A 100 -10.03 -16.41 -2.56
CA GLN A 100 -11.17 -17.03 -3.27
C GLN A 100 -12.44 -17.17 -2.42
N ALA A 101 -12.48 -16.64 -1.20
CA ALA A 101 -13.69 -16.59 -0.39
C ALA A 101 -14.12 -15.13 -0.19
N GLY A 102 -15.06 -14.66 -1.01
CA GLY A 102 -15.86 -13.47 -0.64
C GLY A 102 -15.87 -12.30 -1.62
N ALA A 103 -15.99 -12.53 -2.92
CA ALA A 103 -16.47 -11.49 -3.84
C ALA A 103 -17.57 -12.08 -4.74
N SER A 104 -18.75 -12.26 -4.16
CA SER A 104 -19.99 -12.42 -4.91
C SER A 104 -20.45 -11.01 -5.32
N LEU A 105 -20.42 -10.71 -6.62
CA LEU A 105 -21.12 -9.56 -7.18
C LEU A 105 -22.61 -9.92 -7.31
N PRO A 106 -23.56 -9.14 -6.77
CA PRO A 106 -24.96 -9.32 -7.10
C PRO A 106 -25.22 -8.87 -8.55
N THR A 107 -26.00 -9.68 -9.25
CA THR A 107 -26.48 -9.55 -10.64
C THR A 107 -27.37 -8.33 -10.85
#